data_AF-A0A4V2XU25-F1
#
_entry.id   AF-A0A4V2XU25-F1
#
_cell.length_a   1.000
_cell.length_b   1.000
_cell.length_c   1.000
_cell.angle_alpha   90.00
_cell.angle_beta   90.00
_cell.angle_gamma   90.00
#
_symmetry.space_group_name_H-M   'P 1'
#
loop_
_entity.id
_entity.type
_entity.pdbx_description
1 polymer ?
#
loop_
_entity_poly.entity_id
_entity_poly.type
_entity_poly.pdbx_seq_one_letter_code
_entity_poly.pdbx_strand_id
1 'polypeptide(L)'
;MGARQKLYADLESNAATVREYNQTVMPAVLQAPEFISALVDLDEFQGKLDYVPERMAEARMRRQGELLKPTGPSYETVLDECVIHRLSVPPQAMAAQLRHMIGVISEEERITVRVLRHDASVPGGFLPKSAFYLYTFAEPGDSPIAVLDTVTTDLVLTQRGEVDRYTRIYDRLQEAALSREDSITFLDRVADRLTDKTGSGT
;
A
#
# COMPACT_ATOMS: atom_id res chain seq x y z
N MET A 1 13.53 2.59 -14.11
CA MET A 1 12.55 3.03 -13.10
C MET A 1 11.96 4.35 -13.58
N GLY A 2 10.64 4.45 -13.75
CA GLY A 2 9.99 5.71 -14.15
C GLY A 2 10.16 6.81 -13.10
N ALA A 3 9.93 8.07 -13.48
CA ALA A 3 10.16 9.23 -12.61
C ALA A 3 9.36 9.16 -11.29
N ARG A 4 8.10 8.71 -11.34
CA ARG A 4 7.25 8.51 -10.16
C ARG A 4 7.83 7.48 -9.20
N GLN A 5 8.22 6.31 -9.72
CA GLN A 5 8.85 5.26 -8.92
C GLN A 5 10.15 5.71 -8.24
N LYS A 6 10.91 6.61 -8.91
CA LYS A 6 12.11 7.21 -8.32
C LYS A 6 11.79 8.12 -7.15
N LEU A 7 10.78 8.99 -7.28
CA LEU A 7 10.34 9.86 -6.19
C LEU A 7 10.00 9.04 -4.94
N TYR A 8 9.17 8.00 -5.07
CA TYR A 8 8.80 7.15 -3.94
C TYR A 8 10.00 6.46 -3.31
N ALA A 9 10.87 5.85 -4.12
CA ALA A 9 12.07 5.17 -3.61
C ALA A 9 13.02 6.13 -2.88
N ASP A 10 13.22 7.33 -3.42
CA ASP A 10 14.09 8.35 -2.82
C ASP A 10 13.52 8.79 -1.45
N LEU A 11 12.21 9.05 -1.36
CA LEU A 11 11.56 9.41 -0.10
C LEU A 11 11.60 8.28 0.94
N GLU A 12 11.27 7.05 0.53
CA GLU A 12 11.24 5.87 1.41
C GLU A 12 12.62 5.55 1.98
N SER A 13 13.67 5.65 1.15
CA SER A 13 15.05 5.35 1.55
C SER A 13 15.61 6.28 2.63
N ASN A 14 15.07 7.50 2.74
CA ASN A 14 15.49 8.50 3.72
C ASN A 14 14.49 8.65 4.88
N ALA A 15 13.32 8.02 4.78
CA ALA A 15 12.27 8.15 5.78
C ALA A 15 12.65 7.45 7.09
N ALA A 16 12.22 8.05 8.21
CA ALA A 16 12.13 7.38 9.50
C ALA A 16 10.77 6.66 9.63
N THR A 17 9.70 7.29 9.14
CA THR A 17 8.37 6.69 9.10
C THR A 17 7.68 6.95 7.77
N VAL A 18 6.90 5.96 7.34
CA VAL A 18 6.01 6.03 6.18
C VAL A 18 4.62 5.63 6.66
N ARG A 19 3.65 6.51 6.42
CA ARG A 19 2.23 6.24 6.64
C ARG A 19 1.50 6.34 5.30
N GLU A 20 0.66 5.38 4.98
CA GLU A 20 0.00 5.30 3.68
C GLU A 20 -1.50 5.04 3.83
N TYR A 21 -2.32 5.74 3.06
CA TYR A 21 -3.73 5.36 2.87
C TYR A 21 -3.96 4.98 1.41
N ASN A 22 -4.49 3.77 1.19
CA ASN A 22 -4.80 3.26 -0.14
C ASN A 22 -6.25 2.84 -0.25
N GLN A 23 -6.95 3.39 -1.24
CA GLN A 23 -8.34 3.05 -1.57
C GLN A 23 -8.52 2.38 -2.94
N THR A 24 -7.47 2.34 -3.75
CA THR A 24 -7.53 1.83 -5.13
C THR A 24 -6.37 0.93 -5.52
N VAL A 25 -5.27 0.90 -4.75
CA VAL A 25 -4.04 0.21 -5.12
C VAL A 25 -3.52 -0.62 -3.95
N MET A 26 -3.01 -1.81 -4.23
CA MET A 26 -2.35 -2.64 -3.22
C MET A 26 -0.97 -2.05 -2.87
N PRO A 27 -0.61 -1.90 -1.58
CA PRO A 27 0.65 -1.28 -1.14
C PRO A 27 1.87 -1.86 -1.87
N ALA A 28 2.54 -1.05 -2.70
CA ALA A 28 3.54 -1.54 -3.65
C ALA A 28 4.73 -2.24 -2.99
N VAL A 29 5.13 -1.76 -1.81
CA VAL A 29 6.26 -2.31 -1.02
C VAL A 29 5.92 -3.61 -0.30
N LEU A 30 4.64 -4.03 -0.30
CA LEU A 30 4.18 -5.29 0.27
C LEU A 30 3.65 -6.24 -0.81
N GLN A 31 3.95 -6.01 -2.09
CA GLN A 31 3.45 -6.87 -3.17
C GLN A 31 4.24 -8.18 -3.30
N ALA A 32 3.53 -9.27 -3.52
CA ALA A 32 4.07 -10.58 -3.86
C ALA A 32 4.41 -10.67 -5.36
N PRO A 33 5.42 -11.46 -5.76
CA PRO A 33 5.77 -11.63 -7.18
C PRO A 33 4.60 -12.05 -8.07
N GLU A 34 3.76 -12.99 -7.61
CA GLU A 34 2.58 -13.48 -8.35
C GLU A 34 1.56 -12.38 -8.60
N PHE A 35 1.41 -11.49 -7.63
CA PHE A 35 0.53 -10.33 -7.73
C PHE A 35 1.11 -9.26 -8.66
N ILE A 36 2.42 -9.03 -8.62
CA ILE A 36 3.10 -8.13 -9.55
C ILE A 36 2.89 -8.60 -10.99
N SER A 37 3.04 -9.90 -11.26
CA SER A 37 2.78 -10.48 -12.58
C SER A 37 1.31 -10.27 -12.99
N ALA A 38 0.35 -10.54 -12.10
CA ALA A 38 -1.06 -10.32 -12.38
C ALA A 38 -1.41 -8.84 -12.66
N LEU A 39 -0.68 -7.89 -12.05
CA LEU A 39 -0.82 -6.47 -12.36
C LEU A 39 -0.26 -6.11 -13.75
N VAL A 40 0.82 -6.76 -14.19
CA VAL A 40 1.35 -6.58 -15.55
C VAL A 40 0.31 -7.05 -16.57
N ASP A 41 -0.28 -8.23 -16.36
CA ASP A 41 -1.33 -8.76 -17.24
C ASP A 41 -2.50 -7.77 -17.35
N LEU A 42 -2.92 -7.16 -16.24
CA LEU A 42 -3.98 -6.14 -16.22
C LEU A 42 -3.63 -4.87 -17.02
N ASP A 43 -2.37 -4.44 -16.99
CA ASP A 43 -1.94 -3.25 -17.71
C ASP A 43 -1.84 -3.52 -19.22
N GLU A 44 -1.41 -4.73 -19.61
CA GLU A 44 -1.41 -5.17 -21.01
C GLU A 44 -2.82 -5.16 -21.64
N PHE A 45 -3.87 -5.40 -20.85
CA PHE A 45 -5.26 -5.27 -21.31
C PHE A 45 -5.67 -3.82 -21.64
N GLN A 46 -4.98 -2.82 -21.09
CA GLN A 46 -5.26 -1.40 -21.38
C GLN A 46 -4.55 -0.90 -22.64
N GLY A 47 -3.56 -1.65 -23.13
CA GLY A 47 -2.85 -1.35 -24.36
C GLY A 47 -1.37 -1.66 -24.27
N LYS A 48 -0.59 -1.00 -25.13
CA LYS A 48 0.86 -1.16 -25.13
C LYS A 48 1.47 -0.55 -23.87
N LEU A 49 2.21 -1.37 -23.13
CA LEU A 49 2.99 -0.92 -21.98
C LEU A 49 4.01 0.16 -22.39
N ASP A 50 4.14 1.19 -21.56
CA ASP A 50 5.17 2.24 -21.68
C ASP A 50 6.41 1.95 -20.81
N TYR A 51 6.44 0.79 -20.14
CA TYR A 51 7.53 0.30 -19.32
C TYR A 51 7.93 -1.16 -19.66
N VAL A 52 9.02 -1.62 -19.04
CA VAL A 52 9.50 -3.01 -19.14
C VAL A 52 9.07 -3.76 -17.87
N PRO A 53 8.19 -4.78 -17.95
CA PRO A 53 7.65 -5.51 -16.79
C PRO A 53 8.68 -5.98 -15.80
N GLU A 54 9.76 -6.60 -16.28
CA GLU A 54 10.83 -7.17 -15.44
C GLU A 54 11.51 -6.07 -14.62
N ARG A 55 11.79 -4.92 -15.26
CA ARG A 55 12.40 -3.77 -14.58
C ARG A 55 11.46 -3.12 -13.56
N MET A 56 10.15 -3.18 -13.79
CA MET A 56 9.17 -2.71 -12.82
C MET A 56 9.14 -3.64 -11.61
N ALA A 57 9.10 -4.96 -11.84
CA ALA A 57 9.13 -5.97 -10.77
C ALA A 57 10.41 -5.87 -9.94
N GLU A 58 11.58 -5.82 -10.58
CA GLU A 58 12.87 -5.60 -9.92
C GLU A 58 12.89 -4.31 -9.07
N ALA A 59 12.30 -3.23 -9.57
CA ALA A 59 12.23 -1.97 -8.83
C ALA A 59 11.35 -2.09 -7.56
N ARG A 60 10.22 -2.79 -7.65
CA ARG A 60 9.34 -3.06 -6.49
C ARG A 60 10.03 -3.96 -5.46
N MET A 61 10.66 -5.05 -5.90
CA MET A 61 11.41 -5.95 -5.03
C MET A 61 12.56 -5.23 -4.32
N ARG A 62 13.28 -4.35 -5.01
CA ARG A 62 14.34 -3.55 -4.39
C ARG A 62 13.77 -2.60 -3.33
N ARG A 63 12.65 -1.92 -3.60
CA ARG A 63 11.99 -1.04 -2.62
C ARG A 63 11.55 -1.83 -1.38
N GLN A 64 10.98 -3.01 -1.59
CA GLN A 64 10.63 -3.91 -0.49
C GLN A 64 11.87 -4.34 0.32
N GLY A 65 12.98 -4.67 -0.34
CA GLY A 65 14.24 -5.00 0.34
C GLY A 65 14.77 -3.86 1.20
N GLU A 66 14.70 -2.62 0.71
CA GLU A 66 15.10 -1.44 1.48
C GLU A 66 14.17 -1.16 2.68
N LEU A 67 12.88 -1.47 2.55
CA LEU A 67 11.91 -1.35 3.64
C LEU A 67 12.17 -2.37 4.75
N LEU A 68 12.41 -3.63 4.36
CA LEU A 68 12.51 -4.76 5.27
C LEU A 68 13.90 -4.96 5.88
N LYS A 69 14.93 -4.22 5.44
CA LYS A 69 16.23 -4.24 6.11
C LYS A 69 16.09 -3.76 7.57
N PRO A 70 16.98 -4.16 8.49
CA PRO A 70 16.89 -3.78 9.91
C PRO A 70 16.90 -2.25 10.15
N THR A 71 17.52 -1.48 9.25
CA THR A 71 17.59 -0.02 9.29
C THR A 71 16.53 0.68 8.42
N GLY A 72 15.55 -0.06 7.91
CA GLY A 72 14.45 0.50 7.13
C GLY A 72 13.49 1.34 7.98
N PRO A 73 12.62 2.15 7.35
CA PRO A 73 11.63 2.95 8.07
C PRO A 73 10.60 2.09 8.80
N SER A 74 9.91 2.69 9.76
CA SER A 74 8.62 2.14 10.21
C SER A 74 7.56 2.40 9.14
N TYR A 75 6.69 1.43 8.89
CA TYR A 75 5.68 1.51 7.85
C TYR A 75 4.31 1.17 8.40
N GLU A 76 3.34 2.05 8.19
CA GLU A 76 1.95 1.76 8.48
C GLU A 76 1.08 2.09 7.27
N THR A 77 0.16 1.19 6.93
CA THR A 77 -0.80 1.43 5.86
C THR A 77 -2.22 1.16 6.34
N VAL A 78 -3.14 2.07 6.00
CA VAL A 78 -4.58 1.85 6.07
C VAL A 78 -5.05 1.47 4.66
N LEU A 79 -5.42 0.21 4.49
CA LEU A 79 -5.88 -0.37 3.24
C LEU A 79 -7.41 -0.45 3.22
N ASP A 80 -8.05 0.26 2.31
CA ASP A 80 -9.48 0.09 2.06
C ASP A 80 -9.73 -1.30 1.47
N GLU A 81 -10.67 -2.05 2.05
CA GLU A 81 -10.95 -3.40 1.58
C GLU A 81 -11.51 -3.46 0.16
N CYS A 82 -12.00 -2.34 -0.38
CA CYS A 82 -12.40 -2.26 -1.78
C CYS A 82 -11.25 -2.66 -2.72
N VAL A 83 -9.99 -2.40 -2.37
CA VAL A 83 -8.82 -2.80 -3.16
C VAL A 83 -8.76 -4.32 -3.31
N ILE A 84 -9.09 -5.06 -2.25
CA ILE A 84 -9.07 -6.52 -2.21
C ILE A 84 -10.19 -7.11 -3.06
N HIS A 85 -11.33 -6.41 -3.17
CA HIS A 85 -12.53 -6.94 -3.82
C HIS A 85 -12.76 -6.46 -5.25
N ARG A 86 -12.25 -5.28 -5.64
CA ARG A 86 -12.52 -4.67 -6.95
C ARG A 86 -11.41 -4.91 -7.96
N LEU A 87 -10.19 -5.13 -7.51
CA LEU A 87 -9.06 -5.35 -8.41
C LEU A 87 -9.20 -6.71 -9.10
N SER A 88 -9.28 -6.69 -10.42
CA SER A 88 -9.61 -7.87 -11.24
C SER A 88 -8.38 -8.77 -11.52
N VAL A 89 -7.59 -9.05 -10.50
CA VAL A 89 -6.51 -10.05 -10.59
C VAL A 89 -7.08 -11.47 -10.39
N PRO A 90 -6.40 -12.52 -10.88
CA PRO A 90 -6.81 -13.89 -10.61
C PRO A 90 -6.91 -14.18 -9.10
N PRO A 91 -7.91 -14.96 -8.63
CA PRO A 91 -8.11 -15.24 -7.20
C PRO A 91 -6.87 -15.79 -6.50
N GLN A 92 -6.11 -16.66 -7.17
CA GLN A 92 -4.87 -17.23 -6.65
C GLN A 92 -3.77 -16.18 -6.44
N ALA A 93 -3.67 -15.18 -7.32
CA ALA A 93 -2.71 -14.09 -7.19
C ALA A 93 -3.08 -13.17 -6.03
N MET A 94 -4.38 -12.88 -5.85
CA MET A 94 -4.86 -12.13 -4.68
C MET A 94 -4.64 -12.93 -3.38
N ALA A 95 -4.94 -14.23 -3.35
CA ALA A 95 -4.68 -15.05 -2.16
C ALA A 95 -3.19 -15.09 -1.80
N ALA A 96 -2.30 -15.24 -2.78
CA ALA A 96 -0.85 -15.16 -2.59
C ALA A 96 -0.43 -13.79 -2.03
N GLN A 97 -0.96 -12.70 -2.58
CA GLN A 97 -0.73 -11.35 -2.10
C GLN A 97 -1.10 -11.17 -0.62
N LEU A 98 -2.30 -11.59 -0.23
CA LEU A 98 -2.77 -11.43 1.14
C LEU A 98 -1.95 -12.27 2.12
N ARG A 99 -1.62 -13.53 1.76
CA ARG A 99 -0.76 -14.39 2.59
C ARG A 99 0.65 -13.84 2.73
N HIS A 100 1.21 -13.28 1.66
CA HIS A 100 2.51 -12.62 1.69
C HIS A 100 2.50 -11.41 2.64
N MET A 101 1.48 -10.56 2.55
CA MET A 101 1.33 -9.43 3.48
C MET A 101 1.23 -9.90 4.94
N ILE A 102 0.46 -10.96 5.21
CA ILE A 102 0.35 -11.57 6.54
C ILE A 102 1.70 -12.07 7.04
N GLY A 103 2.49 -12.74 6.19
CA GLY A 103 3.84 -13.19 6.54
C GLY A 103 4.73 -12.01 6.94
N VAL A 104 4.79 -10.97 6.11
CA VAL A 104 5.62 -9.78 6.38
C VAL A 104 5.22 -9.10 7.70
N ILE A 105 3.92 -8.81 7.90
CA ILE A 105 3.47 -8.13 9.13
C ILE A 105 3.57 -9.00 10.38
N SER A 106 3.61 -10.32 10.25
CA SER A 106 3.81 -11.23 11.39
C SER A 106 5.27 -11.29 11.81
N GLU A 107 6.21 -11.16 10.87
CA GLU A 107 7.65 -11.26 11.11
C GLU A 107 8.29 -9.91 11.49
N GLU A 108 7.73 -8.79 11.02
CA GLU A 108 8.31 -7.45 11.23
C GLU A 108 7.31 -6.51 11.92
N GLU A 109 7.53 -6.24 13.21
CA GLU A 109 6.66 -5.39 14.04
C GLU A 109 6.64 -3.92 13.57
N ARG A 110 7.68 -3.45 12.87
CA ARG A 110 7.72 -2.09 12.30
C ARG A 110 6.78 -1.92 11.11
N ILE A 111 6.27 -3.01 10.53
CA ILE A 111 5.34 -2.99 9.41
C ILE A 111 3.94 -3.32 9.93
N THR A 112 3.01 -2.39 9.76
CA THR A 112 1.61 -2.56 10.17
C THR A 112 0.68 -2.33 8.99
N VAL A 113 -0.26 -3.26 8.80
CA VAL A 113 -1.36 -3.13 7.85
C VAL A 113 -2.66 -3.11 8.64
N ARG A 114 -3.48 -2.08 8.41
CA ARG A 114 -4.83 -1.94 8.98
C ARG A 114 -5.84 -1.94 7.85
N VAL A 115 -6.87 -2.78 7.95
CA VAL A 115 -7.94 -2.80 6.96
C VAL A 115 -9.05 -1.84 7.37
N LEU A 116 -9.39 -0.92 6.48
CA LEU A 116 -10.60 -0.11 6.59
C LEU A 116 -11.74 -0.85 5.89
N ARG A 117 -12.70 -1.33 6.70
CA ARG A 117 -13.87 -2.06 6.21
C ARG A 117 -14.84 -1.14 5.47
N HIS A 118 -15.60 -1.66 4.52
CA HIS A 118 -16.57 -0.90 3.71
C HIS A 118 -17.71 -0.31 4.55
N ASP A 119 -17.95 -0.89 5.73
CA ASP A 119 -18.98 -0.50 6.71
C ASP A 119 -18.40 0.31 7.88
N ALA A 120 -17.10 0.63 7.85
CA ALA A 120 -16.48 1.46 8.86
C ALA A 120 -17.00 2.91 8.80
N SER A 121 -17.24 3.50 9.97
CA SER A 121 -17.63 4.90 10.10
C SER A 121 -16.42 5.75 10.47
N VAL A 122 -15.87 6.50 9.50
CA VAL A 122 -14.73 7.39 9.72
C VAL A 122 -15.20 8.72 10.33
N PRO A 123 -14.70 9.12 11.51
CA PRO A 123 -15.14 10.35 12.16
C PRO A 123 -14.64 11.63 11.45
N GLY A 124 -15.35 12.74 11.66
CA GLY A 124 -14.81 14.09 11.45
C GLY A 124 -14.79 14.64 10.01
N GLY A 125 -15.52 14.07 9.05
CA GLY A 125 -15.76 14.71 7.75
C GLY A 125 -15.65 13.78 6.54
N PHE A 126 -15.47 14.35 5.34
CA PHE A 126 -15.39 13.62 4.08
C PHE A 126 -14.15 12.72 4.00
N LEU A 127 -14.30 11.58 3.32
CA LEU A 127 -13.20 10.68 2.98
C LEU A 127 -12.22 11.32 1.99
N PRO A 128 -10.94 10.90 1.98
CA PRO A 128 -9.96 11.37 1.01
C PRO A 128 -10.36 11.01 -0.41
N LYS A 129 -10.04 11.88 -1.37
CA LYS A 129 -10.34 11.64 -2.80
C LYS A 129 -9.28 10.82 -3.54
N SER A 130 -8.10 10.66 -2.94
CA SER A 130 -6.96 9.97 -3.53
C SER A 130 -6.24 9.14 -2.47
N ALA A 131 -5.42 8.20 -2.92
CA ALA A 131 -4.39 7.61 -2.06
C ALA A 131 -3.35 8.68 -1.71
N PHE A 132 -2.71 8.53 -0.56
CA PHE A 132 -1.64 9.43 -0.14
C PHE A 132 -0.67 8.76 0.81
N TYR A 133 0.53 9.34 0.86
CA TYR A 133 1.65 8.94 1.68
C TYR A 133 2.07 10.11 2.56
N LEU A 134 2.49 9.82 3.78
CA LEU A 134 3.07 10.74 4.73
C LEU A 134 4.45 10.23 5.10
N TYR A 135 5.45 11.07 4.89
CA TYR A 135 6.84 10.78 5.19
C TYR A 135 7.33 11.69 6.31
N THR A 136 8.00 11.09 7.30
CA THR A 136 8.81 11.82 8.27
C THR A 136 10.25 11.34 8.20
N PHE A 137 11.19 12.21 8.53
CA PHE A 137 12.63 11.96 8.40
C PHE A 137 13.30 12.04 9.77
N ALA A 138 14.43 11.36 9.94
CA ALA A 138 15.15 11.30 11.22
C ALA A 138 16.00 12.57 11.47
N GLU A 139 16.46 13.23 10.41
CA GLU A 139 17.37 14.36 10.51
C GLU A 139 16.67 15.62 11.06
N PRO A 140 17.20 16.24 12.13
CA PRO A 140 16.64 17.46 12.68
C PRO A 140 16.62 18.59 11.65
N GLY A 141 15.43 19.03 11.23
CA GLY A 141 15.23 20.10 10.26
C GLY A 141 14.52 19.67 8.98
N ASP A 142 14.47 18.38 8.71
CA ASP A 142 13.71 17.86 7.58
C ASP A 142 12.21 17.98 7.84
N SER A 143 11.53 18.67 6.92
CA SER A 143 10.09 18.88 7.01
C SER A 143 9.34 17.63 6.54
N PRO A 144 8.24 17.25 7.22
CA PRO A 144 7.44 16.11 6.77
C PRO A 144 6.83 16.41 5.40
N ILE A 145 6.63 15.37 4.60
CA ILE A 145 6.14 15.47 3.23
C ILE A 145 4.87 14.64 3.10
N ALA A 146 3.86 15.17 2.42
CA ALA A 146 2.74 14.38 1.93
C ALA A 146 2.84 14.21 0.41
N VAL A 147 2.63 12.99 -0.09
CA VAL A 147 2.55 12.72 -1.53
C VAL A 147 1.18 12.16 -1.84
N LEU A 148 0.44 12.79 -2.74
CA LEU A 148 -0.87 12.30 -3.19
C LEU A 148 -0.68 11.61 -4.53
N ASP A 149 -1.13 10.36 -4.60
CA ASP A 149 -1.13 9.60 -5.84
C ASP A 149 -2.38 9.96 -6.66
N THR A 150 -2.16 10.47 -7.88
CA THR A 150 -3.22 10.66 -8.86
C THR A 150 -2.89 9.90 -10.14
N VAL A 151 -3.88 9.77 -11.02
CA VAL A 151 -3.76 8.99 -12.26
C VAL A 151 -2.58 9.44 -13.11
N THR A 152 -2.34 10.76 -13.25
CA THR A 152 -1.33 11.30 -14.17
C THR A 152 -0.11 11.88 -13.46
N THR A 153 -0.27 12.47 -12.29
CA THR A 153 0.81 13.15 -11.56
C THR A 153 0.73 12.93 -10.06
N ASP A 154 1.88 12.85 -9.40
CA ASP A 154 1.91 12.93 -7.94
C ASP A 154 1.92 14.40 -7.52
N LEU A 155 1.19 14.74 -6.45
CA LEU A 155 1.28 16.05 -5.80
C LEU A 155 2.15 15.93 -4.55
N VAL A 156 3.26 16.66 -4.52
CA VAL A 156 4.18 16.70 -3.37
C VAL A 156 3.88 17.94 -2.54
N LEU A 157 3.41 17.74 -1.32
CA LEU A 157 3.06 18.80 -0.38
C LEU A 157 4.13 18.89 0.71
N THR A 158 4.69 20.08 0.88
CA THR A 158 5.74 20.38 1.88
C THR A 158 5.31 21.47 2.86
N GLN A 159 4.20 22.17 2.60
CA GLN A 159 3.71 23.19 3.51
C GLN A 159 3.13 22.52 4.76
N ARG A 160 3.61 22.94 5.93
CA ARG A 160 3.22 22.35 7.22
C ARG A 160 1.70 22.22 7.39
N GLY A 161 0.95 23.27 7.07
CA GLY A 161 -0.51 23.25 7.23
C GLY A 161 -1.23 22.24 6.32
N GLU A 162 -0.69 21.96 5.13
CA GLU A 162 -1.20 20.94 4.23
C GLU A 162 -0.88 19.53 4.73
N VAL A 163 0.38 19.30 5.11
CA VAL A 163 0.83 18.01 5.65
C VAL A 163 0.07 17.68 6.94
N ASP A 164 -0.07 18.62 7.87
CA ASP A 164 -0.83 18.46 9.11
C ASP A 164 -2.30 18.09 8.85
N ARG A 165 -2.88 18.58 7.74
CA ARG A 165 -4.25 18.23 7.35
C ARG A 165 -4.34 16.77 6.93
N TYR A 166 -3.39 16.27 6.14
CA TYR A 166 -3.34 14.86 5.75
C TYR A 166 -3.01 13.95 6.94
N THR A 167 -2.15 14.39 7.86
CA THR A 167 -1.89 13.67 9.12
C THR A 167 -3.18 13.47 9.92
N ARG A 168 -3.96 14.53 10.15
CA ARG A 168 -5.25 14.41 10.86
C ARG A 168 -6.28 13.57 10.10
N ILE A 169 -6.21 13.51 8.77
CA ILE A 169 -7.06 12.62 7.98
C ILE A 169 -6.63 11.17 8.22
N TYR A 170 -5.33 10.89 8.15
CA TYR A 170 -4.78 9.58 8.39
C TYR A 170 -5.12 9.05 9.79
N ASP A 171 -4.94 9.87 10.83
CA ASP A 171 -5.21 9.45 12.21
C ASP A 171 -6.67 8.99 12.41
N ARG A 172 -7.64 9.64 11.74
CA ARG A 172 -9.06 9.25 11.78
C ARG A 172 -9.36 7.99 10.98
N LEU A 173 -8.65 7.77 9.87
CA LEU A 173 -8.74 6.53 9.10
C LEU A 173 -8.16 5.37 9.90
N GLN A 174 -7.02 5.58 10.55
CA GLN A 174 -6.37 4.62 11.43
C GLN A 174 -7.27 4.26 12.63
N GLU A 175 -7.93 5.25 13.24
CA GLU A 175 -8.88 5.05 14.35
C GLU A 175 -10.10 4.20 13.93
N ALA A 176 -10.60 4.39 12.71
CA ALA A 176 -11.76 3.67 12.19
C ALA A 176 -11.42 2.31 11.57
N ALA A 177 -10.15 2.07 11.24
CA ALA A 177 -9.68 0.82 10.68
C ALA A 177 -9.59 -0.28 11.75
N LEU A 178 -9.57 -1.53 11.29
CA LEU A 178 -9.33 -2.67 12.18
C LEU A 178 -7.97 -2.55 12.91
N SER A 179 -7.88 -3.22 14.06
CA SER A 179 -6.59 -3.45 14.71
C SER A 179 -5.63 -4.24 13.79
N ARG A 180 -4.33 -4.28 14.13
CA ARG A 180 -3.35 -5.07 13.37
C ARG A 180 -3.77 -6.55 13.35
N GLU A 181 -4.15 -7.07 14.50
CA GLU A 181 -4.52 -8.47 14.71
C GLU A 181 -5.84 -8.83 13.99
N ASP A 182 -6.84 -7.94 14.08
CA ASP A 182 -8.11 -8.13 13.36
C ASP A 182 -7.92 -7.99 11.85
N SER A 183 -6.99 -7.16 11.40
CA SER A 183 -6.63 -7.02 9.99
C SER A 183 -5.98 -8.30 9.47
N ILE A 184 -5.03 -8.89 10.20
CA ILE A 184 -4.45 -10.21 9.86
C ILE A 184 -5.57 -11.25 9.72
N THR A 185 -6.44 -11.33 10.74
CA THR A 185 -7.56 -12.28 10.76
C THR A 185 -8.51 -12.07 9.58
N PHE A 186 -8.78 -10.81 9.23
CA PHE A 186 -9.62 -10.48 8.09
C PHE A 186 -8.98 -10.91 6.76
N LEU A 187 -7.71 -10.54 6.54
CA LEU A 187 -6.97 -10.86 5.32
C LEU A 187 -6.87 -12.38 5.12
N ASP A 188 -6.63 -13.13 6.19
CA ASP A 188 -6.52 -14.59 6.18
C ASP A 188 -7.84 -15.26 5.74
N ARG A 189 -8.96 -14.85 6.35
CA ARG A 189 -10.30 -15.31 5.96
C ARG A 189 -10.64 -15.01 4.50
N VAL A 190 -10.19 -13.88 3.98
CA VAL A 190 -10.41 -13.53 2.57
C VAL A 190 -9.54 -14.39 1.65
N ALA A 191 -8.27 -14.62 2.01
CA ALA A 191 -7.35 -15.48 1.27
C ALA A 191 -7.89 -16.92 1.16
N ASP A 192 -8.42 -17.48 2.26
CA ASP A 192 -8.99 -18.83 2.27
C ASP A 192 -10.23 -18.95 1.37
N ARG A 193 -11.13 -17.96 1.44
CA ARG A 193 -12.31 -17.91 0.58
C ARG A 193 -11.94 -17.85 -0.91
N LEU A 194 -10.86 -17.15 -1.25
CA LEU A 194 -10.38 -17.06 -2.63
C LEU A 194 -9.84 -18.40 -3.12
N THR A 195 -9.14 -19.16 -2.26
CA THR A 195 -8.65 -20.49 -2.59
C THR A 195 -9.76 -21.55 -2.70
N ASP A 196 -10.78 -21.50 -1.85
CA ASP A 196 -11.90 -22.46 -1.87
C ASP A 196 -12.75 -22.33 -3.14
N LYS A 197 -12.96 -21.09 -3.61
CA LYS A 197 -13.69 -20.81 -4.85
C LYS A 197 -12.99 -21.38 -6.08
N THR A 198 -11.66 -21.39 -6.10
CA THR A 198 -10.89 -22.04 -7.17
C THR A 198 -10.96 -23.57 -7.12
N GLY A 199 -11.14 -24.17 -5.94
CA GLY A 199 -11.26 -25.62 -5.77
C GLY A 199 -12.63 -26.21 -6.12
N SER A 200 -13.70 -25.40 -6.10
CA SER A 200 -15.06 -25.84 -6.47
C SER A 200 -15.38 -25.70 -7.98
N GLY A 201 -14.38 -25.36 -8.81
CA GLY A 201 -14.53 -25.07 -10.24
C GLY A 201 -14.10 -26.17 -11.21
N THR A 202 -13.81 -27.38 -10.72
CA THR A 202 -13.49 -28.59 -11.52
C THR A 202 -14.60 -29.62 -11.40
#